data_AF-A0A1G0IBF2-F1
#
_entry.id   AF-A0A1G0IBF2-F1
#
_cell.length_a   1.000
_cell.length_b   1.000
_cell.length_c   1.000
_cell.angle_alpha   90.00
_cell.angle_beta   90.00
_cell.angle_gamma   90.00
#
_symmetry.space_group_name_H-M   'P 1'
#
loop_
_entity.id
_entity.type
_entity.pdbx_description
1 polymer ?
#
loop_
_entity_poly.entity_id
_entity_poly.type
_entity_poly.pdbx_seq_one_letter_code
_entity_poly.pdbx_strand_id
1 'polypeptide(L)'
;MKFPSIVLKAILGVAVLAISATSFASPVQEVDTARARETFPGKEWQRVASPESVGYSSRRLQAVTAYLQSIDTTAVHVSLGGKTLFEYGDLGHQSYLASARKSFLAALYGKYVASGQIRLDASLAELGITDVGGLLPRETTATIGDVLGARSGVYHPASNPGDSTGSAPPRGSQSPGDFYLYNNWDFNVAGTIFEKLSGKELFAALQADIAAPIGMQDFKLDLQQKLGDASRSEHMAYHMTLSTRDMARFGLLMLRGGRWNGDQVIPEDWVRKSTGLVTPMNEMNPPNYRSLATGDRWGYGYMWWVWDAPASKGPFAGAYSAMGAGGQYITVLPALDMVITHKTDPDGGEGLDPAQVSSGQFGALVRMLIAAKIVPGESLAPRVPPSAAESAALKQLREGEVAGGIKAMLAAHAESPIPPAREGRLNMMGYQYSAQKKPQDAIAIFEMVTQLFPTSANAWDSLGEAKLAAGDKAGAKACYQRSLELAERSTELIPETRTMLRDNARKALEDL
;
A
#
# COMPACT_ATOMS: atom_id res chain seq x y z
N MET A 1 68.03 -44.92 -22.83
CA MET A 1 68.35 -46.23 -22.21
C MET A 1 67.07 -47.05 -22.11
N LYS A 2 67.16 -48.36 -22.33
CA LYS A 2 66.05 -49.32 -22.48
C LYS A 2 65.27 -49.59 -21.17
N PHE A 3 63.95 -49.80 -21.32
CA PHE A 3 62.93 -50.58 -20.57
C PHE A 3 63.39 -51.55 -19.45
N PRO A 4 62.55 -51.95 -18.45
CA PRO A 4 61.20 -52.52 -18.71
C PRO A 4 60.08 -52.36 -17.64
N SER A 5 58.90 -52.82 -18.07
CA SER A 5 57.70 -53.13 -17.30
C SER A 5 57.85 -54.40 -16.43
N ILE A 6 56.99 -54.57 -15.42
CA ILE A 6 56.10 -55.75 -15.19
C ILE A 6 55.31 -55.61 -13.85
N VAL A 7 53.97 -55.59 -14.01
CA VAL A 7 52.89 -56.31 -13.29
C VAL A 7 52.81 -56.35 -11.74
N LEU A 8 51.69 -55.87 -11.17
CA LEU A 8 50.78 -56.72 -10.37
C LEU A 8 49.33 -56.21 -10.24
N LYS A 9 48.44 -57.20 -10.09
CA LYS A 9 46.98 -57.30 -10.21
C LYS A 9 46.15 -56.59 -9.10
N ALA A 10 45.01 -56.05 -9.56
CA ALA A 10 43.64 -56.08 -9.02
C ALA A 10 43.38 -56.30 -7.51
N ILE A 11 42.48 -55.48 -6.94
CA ILE A 11 41.22 -55.93 -6.32
C ILE A 11 40.17 -54.80 -6.39
N LEU A 12 38.97 -55.23 -6.76
CA LEU A 12 37.71 -54.52 -6.93
C LEU A 12 37.15 -54.03 -5.58
N GLY A 13 36.61 -52.82 -5.55
CA GLY A 13 35.84 -52.29 -4.43
C GLY A 13 35.00 -51.10 -4.87
N VAL A 14 33.94 -51.37 -5.66
CA VAL A 14 32.96 -50.35 -6.03
C VAL A 14 31.98 -50.17 -4.87
N ALA A 15 32.12 -49.08 -4.12
CA ALA A 15 31.06 -48.56 -3.26
C ALA A 15 30.13 -47.72 -4.13
N VAL A 16 28.92 -48.23 -4.39
CA VAL A 16 27.83 -47.45 -4.99
C VAL A 16 27.28 -46.52 -3.91
N LEU A 17 27.70 -45.25 -3.93
CA LEU A 17 26.97 -44.19 -3.24
C LEU A 17 25.77 -43.80 -4.12
N ALA A 18 24.57 -44.14 -3.67
CA ALA A 18 23.34 -43.60 -4.21
C ALA A 18 23.28 -42.11 -3.86
N ILE A 19 23.68 -41.25 -4.81
CA ILE A 19 23.40 -39.82 -4.75
C ILE A 19 21.93 -39.68 -5.12
N SER A 20 21.09 -39.42 -4.12
CA SER A 20 19.73 -38.94 -4.31
C SER A 20 19.80 -37.60 -5.06
N ALA A 21 19.50 -37.63 -6.36
CA ALA A 21 19.36 -36.42 -7.16
C ALA A 21 18.10 -35.67 -6.72
N THR A 22 18.26 -34.75 -5.76
CA THR A 22 17.26 -33.70 -5.53
C THR A 22 17.29 -32.77 -6.74
N SER A 23 16.29 -32.90 -7.59
CA SER A 23 16.04 -31.99 -8.71
C SER A 23 15.77 -30.58 -8.16
N PHE A 24 16.79 -29.73 -8.15
CA PHE A 24 16.59 -28.29 -8.00
C PHE A 24 15.93 -27.79 -9.29
N ALA A 25 14.62 -27.50 -9.22
CA ALA A 25 13.96 -26.76 -10.28
C ALA A 25 14.71 -25.44 -10.48
N SER A 26 15.00 -25.09 -11.74
CA SER A 26 15.69 -23.83 -12.04
C SER A 26 14.80 -22.65 -11.61
N PRO A 27 15.37 -21.53 -11.09
CA PRO A 27 14.58 -20.34 -10.70
C PRO A 27 13.66 -19.82 -11.80
N VAL A 28 14.07 -20.00 -13.06
CA VAL A 28 13.27 -19.66 -14.26
C VAL A 28 11.99 -20.50 -14.36
N GLN A 29 12.05 -21.78 -13.97
CA GLN A 29 10.93 -22.72 -14.05
C GLN A 29 9.92 -22.52 -12.89
N GLU A 30 10.38 -22.08 -11.71
CA GLU A 30 9.52 -21.65 -10.60
C GLU A 30 8.79 -20.32 -10.89
N VAL A 31 9.46 -19.36 -11.53
CA VAL A 31 8.84 -18.10 -11.95
C VAL A 31 7.78 -18.35 -13.03
N ASP A 32 8.05 -19.21 -14.02
CA ASP A 32 7.05 -19.57 -15.05
C ASP A 32 5.86 -20.35 -14.49
N THR A 33 6.06 -21.24 -13.52
CA THR A 33 4.96 -21.99 -12.89
C THR A 33 4.11 -21.15 -11.94
N ALA A 34 4.71 -20.15 -11.28
CA ALA A 34 3.97 -19.14 -10.51
C ALA A 34 3.16 -18.21 -11.42
N ARG A 35 3.73 -17.79 -12.57
CA ARG A 35 3.06 -16.95 -13.59
C ARG A 35 1.91 -17.67 -14.29
N ALA A 36 2.01 -18.99 -14.50
CA ALA A 36 0.93 -19.81 -15.07
C ALA A 36 -0.31 -19.97 -14.15
N ARG A 37 -0.26 -19.45 -12.90
CA ARG A 37 -1.36 -19.50 -11.93
C ARG A 37 -2.06 -18.15 -11.69
N GLU A 38 -1.66 -17.11 -12.41
CA GLU A 38 -2.28 -15.79 -12.29
C GLU A 38 -3.76 -15.85 -12.72
N THR A 39 -4.66 -15.35 -11.87
CA THR A 39 -6.09 -15.29 -12.18
C THR A 39 -6.42 -13.93 -12.80
N PHE A 40 -7.18 -13.95 -13.89
CA PHE A 40 -7.72 -12.77 -14.56
C PHE A 40 -9.24 -12.84 -14.59
N PRO A 41 -9.96 -11.71 -14.47
CA PRO A 41 -11.41 -11.70 -14.60
C PRO A 41 -11.80 -12.01 -16.05
N GLY A 42 -12.91 -12.74 -16.22
CA GLY A 42 -13.58 -12.86 -17.51
C GLY A 42 -14.46 -11.63 -17.78
N LYS A 43 -15.65 -11.85 -18.32
CA LYS A 43 -16.68 -10.79 -18.40
C LYS A 43 -16.95 -10.24 -17.00
N GLU A 44 -17.24 -11.10 -16.04
CA GLU A 44 -17.38 -10.71 -14.64
C GLU A 44 -16.17 -11.14 -13.80
N TRP A 45 -15.96 -10.42 -12.70
CA TRP A 45 -14.95 -10.79 -11.71
C TRP A 45 -15.39 -12.04 -10.95
N GLN A 46 -14.52 -13.05 -10.88
CA GLN A 46 -14.74 -14.15 -9.96
C GLN A 46 -14.57 -13.64 -8.53
N ARG A 47 -15.53 -13.94 -7.65
CA ARG A 47 -15.41 -13.64 -6.21
C ARG A 47 -14.70 -14.78 -5.47
N VAL A 48 -14.00 -14.45 -4.40
CA VAL A 48 -13.53 -15.45 -3.43
C VAL A 48 -14.73 -16.18 -2.81
N ALA A 49 -14.58 -17.46 -2.44
CA ALA A 49 -15.69 -18.24 -1.89
C ALA A 49 -16.21 -17.64 -0.57
N SER A 50 -15.29 -17.19 0.28
CA SER A 50 -15.52 -16.32 1.43
C SER A 50 -14.24 -15.53 1.73
N PRO A 51 -14.31 -14.38 2.42
CA PRO A 51 -13.11 -13.72 2.93
C PRO A 51 -12.22 -14.68 3.73
N GLU A 52 -12.80 -15.54 4.58
CA GLU A 52 -12.06 -16.49 5.41
C GLU A 52 -11.27 -17.50 4.57
N SER A 53 -11.83 -17.94 3.43
CA SER A 53 -11.17 -18.90 2.53
C SER A 53 -9.85 -18.40 1.95
N VAL A 54 -9.62 -17.08 2.00
CA VAL A 54 -8.39 -16.42 1.52
C VAL A 54 -7.65 -15.70 2.65
N GLY A 55 -7.98 -16.00 3.92
CA GLY A 55 -7.30 -15.45 5.08
C GLY A 55 -7.70 -14.02 5.43
N TYR A 56 -8.93 -13.60 5.13
CA TYR A 56 -9.49 -12.29 5.51
C TYR A 56 -10.75 -12.46 6.38
N SER A 57 -10.99 -11.54 7.31
CA SER A 57 -12.12 -11.60 8.23
C SER A 57 -13.35 -10.88 7.66
N SER A 58 -14.44 -11.62 7.44
CA SER A 58 -15.73 -11.06 7.03
C SER A 58 -16.23 -9.98 8.01
N ARG A 59 -16.02 -10.19 9.33
CA ARG A 59 -16.38 -9.21 10.36
C ARG A 59 -15.60 -7.90 10.22
N ARG A 60 -14.31 -7.96 9.90
CA ARG A 60 -13.50 -6.74 9.69
C ARG A 60 -13.89 -6.04 8.40
N LEU A 61 -14.20 -6.79 7.34
CA LEU A 61 -14.75 -6.21 6.10
C LEU A 61 -16.14 -5.58 6.32
N GLN A 62 -16.97 -6.11 7.21
CA GLN A 62 -18.22 -5.44 7.60
C GLN A 62 -17.96 -4.08 8.28
N ALA A 63 -16.91 -3.96 9.08
CA ALA A 63 -16.50 -2.67 9.64
C ALA A 63 -16.00 -1.70 8.55
N VAL A 64 -15.38 -2.21 7.48
CA VAL A 64 -15.05 -1.41 6.29
C VAL A 64 -16.33 -0.86 5.64
N THR A 65 -17.36 -1.69 5.47
CA THR A 65 -18.66 -1.22 4.96
C THR A 65 -19.23 -0.08 5.80
N ALA A 66 -19.25 -0.22 7.13
CA ALA A 66 -19.74 0.82 8.03
C ALA A 66 -18.93 2.12 7.93
N TYR A 67 -17.61 2.01 7.74
CA TYR A 67 -16.75 3.16 7.51
C TYR A 67 -17.05 3.85 6.17
N LEU A 68 -17.22 3.08 5.09
CA LEU A 68 -17.55 3.62 3.76
C LEU A 68 -18.91 4.34 3.74
N GLN A 69 -19.87 3.85 4.52
CA GLN A 69 -21.17 4.52 4.70
C GLN A 69 -21.07 5.84 5.47
N SER A 70 -19.96 6.09 6.18
CA SER A 70 -19.75 7.32 6.96
C SER A 70 -18.98 8.41 6.20
N ILE A 71 -18.59 8.14 4.95
CA ILE A 71 -17.84 9.06 4.08
C ILE A 71 -18.46 9.07 2.68
N ASP A 72 -18.04 10.00 1.83
CA ASP A 72 -18.66 10.24 0.51
C ASP A 72 -18.27 9.22 -0.58
N THR A 73 -17.85 8.01 -0.19
CA THR A 73 -17.51 6.94 -1.13
C THR A 73 -18.73 6.54 -1.93
N THR A 74 -18.61 6.51 -3.26
CA THR A 74 -19.66 5.99 -4.15
C THR A 74 -19.40 4.57 -4.58
N ALA A 75 -18.12 4.17 -4.72
CA ALA A 75 -17.77 2.80 -5.10
C ALA A 75 -16.37 2.39 -4.63
N VAL A 76 -16.24 1.11 -4.24
CA VAL A 76 -14.95 0.46 -3.97
C VAL A 76 -14.94 -0.94 -4.55
N HIS A 77 -13.84 -1.31 -5.20
CA HIS A 77 -13.52 -2.69 -5.56
C HIS A 77 -12.17 -3.08 -4.96
N VAL A 78 -12.09 -4.25 -4.34
CA VAL A 78 -10.85 -4.82 -3.82
C VAL A 78 -10.60 -6.15 -4.49
N SER A 79 -9.59 -6.18 -5.35
CA SER A 79 -9.07 -7.42 -5.92
C SER A 79 -8.01 -8.03 -4.99
N LEU A 80 -8.09 -9.33 -4.76
CA LEU A 80 -7.06 -10.14 -4.10
C LEU A 80 -6.80 -11.38 -4.96
N GLY A 81 -5.56 -11.57 -5.40
CA GLY A 81 -5.21 -12.72 -6.24
C GLY A 81 -5.95 -12.76 -7.57
N GLY A 82 -6.34 -11.60 -8.11
CA GLY A 82 -7.13 -11.49 -9.35
C GLY A 82 -8.62 -11.79 -9.18
N LYS A 83 -9.11 -11.97 -7.94
CA LYS A 83 -10.53 -12.21 -7.61
C LYS A 83 -11.09 -11.07 -6.78
N THR A 84 -12.41 -10.87 -6.82
CA THR A 84 -13.08 -9.94 -5.91
C THR A 84 -13.01 -10.46 -4.47
N LEU A 85 -12.40 -9.69 -3.57
CA LEU A 85 -12.45 -9.89 -2.11
C LEU A 85 -13.62 -9.09 -1.49
N PHE A 86 -13.77 -7.83 -1.87
CA PHE A 86 -14.72 -6.90 -1.28
C PHE A 86 -15.18 -5.88 -2.32
N GLU A 87 -16.46 -5.51 -2.26
CA GLU A 87 -17.09 -4.52 -3.14
C GLU A 87 -18.06 -3.65 -2.33
N TYR A 88 -18.19 -2.40 -2.74
CA TYR A 88 -19.16 -1.44 -2.20
C TYR A 88 -19.66 -0.54 -3.32
N GLY A 89 -20.95 -0.22 -3.33
CA GLY A 89 -21.56 0.72 -4.27
C GLY A 89 -21.73 0.20 -5.70
N ASP A 90 -22.01 1.12 -6.63
CA ASP A 90 -22.16 0.81 -8.05
C ASP A 90 -20.81 0.84 -8.78
N LEU A 91 -20.30 -0.33 -9.12
CA LEU A 91 -19.00 -0.47 -9.78
C LEU A 91 -19.03 -0.15 -11.28
N GLY A 92 -20.20 -0.14 -11.91
CA GLY A 92 -20.38 0.15 -13.34
C GLY A 92 -20.60 1.63 -13.63
N HIS A 93 -20.95 2.42 -12.61
CA HIS A 93 -21.20 3.85 -12.77
C HIS A 93 -19.97 4.59 -13.30
N GLN A 94 -20.17 5.33 -14.38
CA GLN A 94 -19.13 6.12 -15.05
C GLN A 94 -19.16 7.56 -14.54
N SER A 95 -18.00 8.04 -14.10
CA SER A 95 -17.81 9.40 -13.62
C SER A 95 -16.35 9.80 -13.75
N TYR A 96 -16.09 11.08 -13.56
CA TYR A 96 -14.81 11.71 -13.81
C TYR A 96 -13.67 11.15 -12.95
N LEU A 97 -12.54 10.82 -13.59
CA LEU A 97 -11.37 10.17 -12.96
C LEU A 97 -10.37 11.17 -12.33
N ALA A 98 -10.54 12.47 -12.59
CA ALA A 98 -9.58 13.49 -12.16
C ALA A 98 -8.13 13.16 -12.55
N SER A 99 -7.16 13.45 -11.66
CA SER A 99 -5.73 13.28 -11.96
C SER A 99 -5.25 11.83 -12.10
N ALA A 100 -6.03 10.82 -11.68
CA ALA A 100 -5.64 9.43 -11.87
C ALA A 100 -5.52 9.04 -13.37
N ARG A 101 -6.10 9.85 -14.29
CA ARG A 101 -5.90 9.76 -15.75
C ARG A 101 -4.44 9.74 -16.19
N LYS A 102 -3.55 10.42 -15.46
CA LYS A 102 -2.15 10.60 -15.85
C LYS A 102 -1.40 9.27 -15.86
N SER A 103 -1.75 8.38 -14.92
CA SER A 103 -1.20 7.03 -14.83
C SER A 103 -1.61 6.14 -16.01
N PHE A 104 -2.78 6.36 -16.62
CA PHE A 104 -3.18 5.71 -17.88
C PHE A 104 -2.36 6.21 -19.07
N LEU A 105 -2.09 7.52 -19.14
CA LEU A 105 -1.18 8.05 -20.16
C LEU A 105 0.22 7.44 -20.01
N ALA A 106 0.78 7.42 -18.79
CA ALA A 106 2.08 6.80 -18.55
C ALA A 106 2.11 5.33 -18.96
N ALA A 107 1.04 4.56 -18.73
CA ALA A 107 0.93 3.19 -19.21
C ALA A 107 0.97 3.09 -20.75
N LEU A 108 0.28 3.99 -21.47
CA LEU A 108 0.26 4.00 -22.94
C LEU A 108 1.64 4.20 -23.56
N TYR A 109 2.52 4.99 -22.94
CA TYR A 109 3.89 5.21 -23.42
C TYR A 109 4.68 3.91 -23.59
N GLY A 110 4.41 2.88 -22.77
CA GLY A 110 5.27 1.71 -22.66
C GLY A 110 5.54 0.98 -23.97
N LYS A 111 4.50 0.71 -24.76
CA LYS A 111 4.62 0.04 -26.06
C LYS A 111 5.49 0.84 -27.04
N TYR A 112 5.34 2.16 -27.06
CA TYR A 112 6.04 3.05 -27.99
C TYR A 112 7.48 3.35 -27.54
N VAL A 113 7.74 3.33 -26.23
CA VAL A 113 9.10 3.39 -25.71
C VAL A 113 9.84 2.09 -26.00
N ALA A 114 9.21 0.94 -25.77
CA ALA A 114 9.82 -0.35 -26.04
C ALA A 114 10.11 -0.59 -27.53
N SER A 115 9.27 -0.06 -28.44
CA SER A 115 9.53 -0.13 -29.88
C SER A 115 10.59 0.85 -30.37
N GLY A 116 11.03 1.79 -29.54
CA GLY A 116 11.94 2.89 -29.91
C GLY A 116 11.25 4.04 -30.65
N GLN A 117 9.93 3.98 -30.87
CA GLN A 117 9.17 5.06 -31.51
C GLN A 117 9.15 6.34 -30.64
N ILE A 118 9.15 6.20 -29.32
CA ILE A 118 9.32 7.29 -28.36
C ILE A 118 10.64 7.09 -27.63
N ARG A 119 11.58 8.03 -27.78
CA ARG A 119 12.83 8.05 -27.01
C ARG A 119 12.69 8.99 -25.82
N LEU A 120 12.90 8.47 -24.62
CA LEU A 120 12.73 9.27 -23.39
C LEU A 120 13.72 10.44 -23.26
N ASP A 121 14.87 10.34 -23.92
CA ASP A 121 15.93 11.35 -23.92
C ASP A 121 15.73 12.43 -25.00
N ALA A 122 14.69 12.33 -25.83
CA ALA A 122 14.38 13.38 -26.80
C ALA A 122 13.97 14.67 -26.08
N SER A 123 14.63 15.77 -26.43
CA SER A 123 14.34 17.09 -25.85
C SER A 123 13.10 17.75 -26.45
N LEU A 124 12.45 18.66 -25.72
CA LEU A 124 11.35 19.48 -26.26
C LEU A 124 11.76 20.25 -27.52
N ALA A 125 13.02 20.70 -27.60
CA ALA A 125 13.60 21.32 -28.79
C ALA A 125 13.64 20.38 -30.00
N GLU A 126 14.14 19.15 -29.83
CA GLU A 126 14.13 18.13 -30.90
C GLU A 126 12.72 17.83 -31.40
N LEU A 127 11.74 17.84 -30.48
CA LEU A 127 10.35 17.58 -30.78
C LEU A 127 9.61 18.79 -31.37
N GLY A 128 10.24 19.98 -31.38
CA GLY A 128 9.59 21.23 -31.75
C GLY A 128 8.36 21.53 -30.90
N ILE A 129 8.42 21.22 -29.61
CA ILE A 129 7.36 21.53 -28.64
C ILE A 129 7.53 22.98 -28.18
N THR A 130 6.43 23.71 -28.18
CA THR A 130 6.32 25.08 -27.70
C THR A 130 4.95 25.24 -27.03
N ASP A 131 4.65 26.44 -26.53
CA ASP A 131 3.32 26.79 -26.06
C ASP A 131 3.00 28.27 -26.34
N VAL A 132 1.85 28.75 -25.87
CA VAL A 132 1.41 30.15 -25.91
C VAL A 132 2.47 31.05 -25.29
N GLY A 133 3.07 31.94 -26.10
CA GLY A 133 4.15 32.83 -25.63
C GLY A 133 5.54 32.19 -25.59
N GLY A 134 5.67 30.92 -25.99
CA GLY A 134 6.93 30.23 -26.18
C GLY A 134 7.58 29.69 -24.89
N LEU A 135 8.54 28.80 -25.08
CA LEU A 135 9.39 28.26 -24.02
C LEU A 135 10.73 28.99 -23.95
N LEU A 136 11.29 29.12 -22.75
CA LEU A 136 12.63 29.67 -22.55
C LEU A 136 13.68 28.70 -23.13
N PRO A 137 14.86 29.18 -23.56
CA PRO A 137 15.91 28.31 -24.10
C PRO A 137 16.33 27.16 -23.16
N ARG A 138 16.23 27.34 -21.84
CA ARG A 138 16.50 26.27 -20.85
C ARG A 138 15.34 25.27 -20.76
N GLU A 139 14.10 25.72 -20.90
CA GLU A 139 12.93 24.86 -20.84
C GLU A 139 12.89 23.88 -22.02
N THR A 140 13.35 24.32 -23.19
CA THR A 140 13.36 23.46 -24.39
C THR A 140 14.35 22.30 -24.30
N THR A 141 15.28 22.30 -23.33
CA THR A 141 16.21 21.17 -23.12
C THR A 141 15.60 20.05 -22.27
N ALA A 142 14.41 20.24 -21.70
CA ALA A 142 13.73 19.19 -20.96
C ALA A 142 13.45 17.98 -21.86
N THR A 143 13.63 16.78 -21.32
CA THR A 143 13.38 15.53 -22.04
C THR A 143 11.96 15.02 -21.79
N ILE A 144 11.50 14.08 -22.62
CA ILE A 144 10.25 13.34 -22.35
C ILE A 144 10.30 12.68 -20.96
N GLY A 145 11.44 12.13 -20.56
CA GLY A 145 11.63 11.54 -19.24
C GLY A 145 11.42 12.55 -18.10
N ASP A 146 11.90 13.78 -18.26
CA ASP A 146 11.70 14.86 -17.28
C ASP A 146 10.23 15.26 -17.18
N VAL A 147 9.55 15.36 -18.33
CA VAL A 147 8.10 15.66 -18.39
C VAL A 147 7.28 14.56 -17.71
N LEU A 148 7.53 13.28 -18.01
CA LEU A 148 6.83 12.16 -17.40
C LEU A 148 7.07 12.08 -15.88
N GLY A 149 8.26 12.49 -15.43
CA GLY A 149 8.64 12.57 -14.02
C GLY A 149 8.17 13.82 -13.28
N ALA A 150 7.52 14.78 -13.96
CA ALA A 150 7.16 16.09 -13.44
C ALA A 150 8.36 16.89 -12.91
N ARG A 151 9.48 16.83 -13.65
CA ARG A 151 10.77 17.47 -13.35
C ARG A 151 11.28 18.29 -14.53
N SER A 152 10.42 18.73 -15.45
CA SER A 152 10.86 19.42 -16.67
C SER A 152 11.52 20.79 -16.40
N GLY A 153 11.24 21.41 -15.25
CA GLY A 153 11.62 22.80 -14.98
C GLY A 153 10.79 23.82 -15.76
N VAL A 154 9.74 23.38 -16.46
CA VAL A 154 8.81 24.25 -17.20
C VAL A 154 7.67 24.68 -16.28
N TYR A 155 7.74 25.91 -15.79
CA TYR A 155 6.70 26.51 -14.93
C TYR A 155 5.77 27.41 -15.73
N HIS A 156 5.36 26.91 -16.90
CA HIS A 156 4.41 27.58 -17.78
C HIS A 156 2.97 27.35 -17.30
N PRO A 157 2.05 28.32 -17.41
CA PRO A 157 0.65 28.12 -17.11
C PRO A 157 0.06 26.91 -17.87
N ALA A 158 -0.61 26.00 -17.16
CA ALA A 158 -1.37 24.92 -17.77
C ALA A 158 -2.74 25.41 -18.28
N SER A 159 -3.32 24.64 -19.21
CA SER A 159 -4.68 24.85 -19.71
C SER A 159 -5.77 24.52 -18.67
N ASN A 160 -5.46 23.78 -17.61
CA ASN A 160 -6.42 23.44 -16.56
C ASN A 160 -5.80 23.61 -15.14
N PRO A 161 -6.59 24.04 -14.14
CA PRO A 161 -6.12 24.20 -12.77
C PRO A 161 -6.02 22.85 -12.03
N GLY A 162 -5.69 22.89 -10.73
CA GLY A 162 -5.68 21.72 -9.84
C GLY A 162 -4.33 21.03 -9.72
N ASP A 163 -3.25 21.82 -9.77
CA ASP A 163 -1.87 21.38 -9.61
C ASP A 163 -1.13 22.25 -8.57
N SER A 164 0.19 22.08 -8.45
CA SER A 164 1.05 22.84 -7.53
C SER A 164 1.73 24.05 -8.17
N THR A 165 1.24 24.56 -9.32
CA THR A 165 1.88 25.70 -10.01
C THR A 165 1.97 26.95 -9.12
N GLY A 166 1.05 27.13 -8.16
CA GLY A 166 1.12 28.22 -7.17
C GLY A 166 2.31 28.13 -6.20
N SER A 167 2.99 26.98 -6.13
CA SER A 167 4.23 26.76 -5.36
C SER A 167 5.46 26.60 -6.26
N ALA A 168 5.33 26.89 -7.56
CA ALA A 168 6.45 26.84 -8.49
C ALA A 168 7.54 27.85 -8.10
N PRO A 169 8.82 27.50 -8.20
CA PRO A 169 9.88 28.50 -8.14
C PRO A 169 9.81 29.39 -9.40
N PRO A 170 10.56 30.51 -9.43
CA PRO A 170 10.53 31.42 -10.58
C PRO A 170 10.80 30.69 -11.91
N ARG A 171 10.06 31.03 -12.97
CA ARG A 171 10.23 30.43 -14.30
C ARG A 171 11.68 30.56 -14.77
N GLY A 172 12.26 29.46 -15.27
CA GLY A 172 13.66 29.40 -15.71
C GLY A 172 14.71 29.28 -14.60
N SER A 173 14.31 29.19 -13.32
CA SER A 173 15.24 29.07 -12.19
C SER A 173 15.78 27.66 -11.94
N GLN A 174 15.14 26.63 -12.48
CA GLN A 174 15.52 25.23 -12.31
C GLN A 174 15.91 24.64 -13.66
N SER A 175 16.92 23.75 -13.69
CA SER A 175 17.20 22.95 -14.88
C SER A 175 16.25 21.75 -14.95
N PRO A 176 15.97 21.23 -16.15
CA PRO A 176 15.27 19.95 -16.27
C PRO A 176 15.98 18.85 -15.46
N GLY A 177 15.20 18.04 -14.76
CA GLY A 177 15.67 16.99 -13.87
C GLY A 177 16.00 17.44 -12.44
N ASP A 178 16.22 18.74 -12.18
CA ASP A 178 16.69 19.20 -10.86
C ASP A 178 15.58 19.32 -9.81
N PHE A 179 14.35 19.66 -10.23
CA PHE A 179 13.28 20.02 -9.31
C PHE A 179 11.96 19.35 -9.68
N TYR A 180 11.40 18.57 -8.77
CA TYR A 180 10.05 18.03 -8.90
C TYR A 180 9.01 19.09 -8.56
N LEU A 181 8.04 19.27 -9.45
CA LEU A 181 6.82 20.01 -9.19
C LEU A 181 5.65 19.32 -9.88
N TYR A 182 4.64 18.91 -9.11
CA TYR A 182 3.39 18.42 -9.67
C TYR A 182 2.66 19.55 -10.42
N ASN A 183 2.84 19.65 -11.74
CA ASN A 183 2.29 20.72 -12.58
C ASN A 183 1.54 20.12 -13.78
N ASN A 184 0.35 20.63 -14.09
CA ASN A 184 -0.47 20.13 -15.19
C ASN A 184 0.09 20.45 -16.57
N TRP A 185 1.03 21.39 -16.69
CA TRP A 185 1.68 21.66 -17.98
C TRP A 185 2.44 20.43 -18.46
N ASP A 186 3.32 19.86 -17.62
CA ASP A 186 4.04 18.61 -17.90
C ASP A 186 3.08 17.47 -18.26
N PHE A 187 2.03 17.32 -17.46
CA PHE A 187 1.12 16.21 -17.64
C PHE A 187 0.27 16.32 -18.92
N ASN A 188 -0.03 17.54 -19.38
CA ASN A 188 -0.81 17.78 -20.58
C ASN A 188 0.07 17.75 -21.83
N VAL A 189 1.27 18.35 -21.79
CA VAL A 189 2.21 18.28 -22.92
C VAL A 189 2.66 16.84 -23.16
N ALA A 190 2.75 15.99 -22.12
CA ALA A 190 2.95 14.56 -22.29
C ALA A 190 1.85 13.91 -23.15
N GLY A 191 0.60 14.39 -23.08
CA GLY A 191 -0.47 13.94 -23.97
C GLY A 191 -0.21 14.37 -25.41
N THR A 192 0.14 15.63 -25.62
CA THR A 192 0.50 16.17 -26.96
C THR A 192 1.70 15.42 -27.57
N ILE A 193 2.76 15.19 -26.79
CA ILE A 193 3.96 14.45 -27.21
C ILE A 193 3.59 13.02 -27.57
N PHE A 194 2.75 12.36 -26.76
CA PHE A 194 2.29 11.01 -27.04
C PHE A 194 1.60 10.93 -28.39
N GLU A 195 0.63 11.81 -28.67
CA GLU A 195 -0.10 11.79 -29.95
C GLU A 195 0.81 12.12 -31.13
N LYS A 196 1.69 13.12 -30.96
CA LYS A 196 2.66 13.53 -31.98
C LYS A 196 3.58 12.38 -32.41
N LEU A 197 4.10 11.63 -31.44
CA LEU A 197 5.09 10.59 -31.71
C LEU A 197 4.47 9.22 -32.00
N SER A 198 3.34 8.88 -31.37
CA SER A 198 2.62 7.63 -31.65
C SER A 198 1.86 7.67 -32.97
N GLY A 199 1.47 8.87 -33.43
CA GLY A 199 0.56 9.06 -34.56
C GLY A 199 -0.88 8.65 -34.26
N LYS A 200 -1.22 8.40 -32.99
CA LYS A 200 -2.57 7.99 -32.56
C LYS A 200 -3.24 9.08 -31.75
N GLU A 201 -4.56 9.16 -31.87
CA GLU A 201 -5.39 9.91 -30.92
C GLU A 201 -5.38 9.19 -29.57
N LEU A 202 -5.23 9.94 -28.48
CA LEU A 202 -4.98 9.43 -27.13
C LEU A 202 -6.06 8.48 -26.64
N PHE A 203 -7.34 8.84 -26.78
CA PHE A 203 -8.43 8.00 -26.29
C PHE A 203 -8.68 6.78 -27.19
N ALA A 204 -8.45 6.91 -28.50
CA ALA A 204 -8.43 5.77 -29.41
C ALA A 204 -7.28 4.79 -29.06
N ALA A 205 -6.10 5.30 -28.70
CA ALA A 205 -5.00 4.48 -28.22
C ALA A 205 -5.33 3.82 -26.87
N LEU A 206 -5.94 4.54 -25.93
CA LEU A 206 -6.44 3.96 -24.67
C LEU A 206 -7.41 2.80 -24.93
N GLN A 207 -8.35 2.97 -25.86
CA GLN A 207 -9.29 1.92 -26.21
C GLN A 207 -8.58 0.70 -26.80
N ALA A 208 -7.75 0.90 -27.82
CA ALA A 208 -7.16 -0.17 -28.61
C ALA A 208 -5.99 -0.88 -27.91
N ASP A 209 -5.13 -0.13 -27.22
CA ASP A 209 -3.90 -0.66 -26.63
C ASP A 209 -4.09 -1.12 -25.17
N ILE A 210 -5.15 -0.70 -24.46
CA ILE A 210 -5.39 -1.09 -23.05
C ILE A 210 -6.82 -1.59 -22.82
N ALA A 211 -7.84 -0.78 -23.07
CA ALA A 211 -9.21 -1.07 -22.62
C ALA A 211 -9.77 -2.35 -23.25
N ALA A 212 -9.65 -2.50 -24.57
CA ALA A 212 -10.10 -3.69 -25.28
C ALA A 212 -9.27 -4.94 -24.91
N PRO A 213 -7.92 -4.92 -24.90
CA PRO A 213 -7.10 -6.06 -24.48
C PRO A 213 -7.42 -6.60 -23.08
N ILE A 214 -7.73 -5.73 -22.11
CA ILE A 214 -8.05 -6.17 -20.74
C ILE A 214 -9.55 -6.36 -20.48
N GLY A 215 -10.38 -6.20 -21.52
CA GLY A 215 -11.83 -6.37 -21.42
C GLY A 215 -12.49 -5.40 -20.45
N MET A 216 -12.13 -4.11 -20.50
CA MET A 216 -12.90 -3.05 -19.85
C MET A 216 -14.35 -3.10 -20.34
N GLN A 217 -15.30 -3.13 -19.40
CA GLN A 217 -16.71 -3.42 -19.69
C GLN A 217 -17.53 -2.16 -19.96
N ASP A 218 -17.18 -1.05 -19.32
CA ASP A 218 -17.98 0.17 -19.36
C ASP A 218 -17.31 1.25 -20.20
N PHE A 219 -16.02 1.10 -20.55
CA PHE A 219 -15.26 2.09 -21.32
C PHE A 219 -16.02 2.57 -22.57
N LYS A 220 -16.21 3.88 -22.65
CA LYS A 220 -16.94 4.58 -23.70
C LYS A 220 -16.08 5.68 -24.28
N LEU A 221 -15.74 5.57 -25.56
CA LEU A 221 -14.87 6.52 -26.24
C LEU A 221 -15.49 7.92 -26.33
N ASP A 222 -16.81 8.01 -26.51
CA ASP A 222 -17.58 9.24 -26.65
C ASP A 222 -17.73 10.05 -25.35
N LEU A 223 -17.42 9.46 -24.20
CA LEU A 223 -17.37 10.18 -22.92
C LEU A 223 -16.01 10.82 -22.61
N GLN A 224 -14.98 10.53 -23.40
CA GLN A 224 -13.63 11.03 -23.16
C GLN A 224 -13.45 12.38 -23.86
N GLN A 225 -12.87 13.36 -23.16
CA GLN A 225 -12.82 14.73 -23.66
C GLN A 225 -11.49 15.42 -23.38
N LYS A 226 -11.02 16.21 -24.34
CA LYS A 226 -9.94 17.17 -24.12
C LYS A 226 -10.56 18.53 -23.80
N LEU A 227 -10.29 19.07 -22.62
CA LEU A 227 -10.82 20.35 -22.17
C LEU A 227 -9.71 21.18 -21.54
N GLY A 228 -9.88 22.50 -21.56
CA GLY A 228 -8.94 23.44 -20.99
C GLY A 228 -9.08 24.84 -21.60
N ASP A 229 -8.36 25.79 -21.04
CA ASP A 229 -8.24 27.15 -21.53
C ASP A 229 -7.10 27.24 -22.55
N ALA A 230 -7.48 27.20 -23.84
CA ALA A 230 -6.55 27.30 -24.96
C ALA A 230 -5.87 28.67 -25.07
N SER A 231 -6.35 29.70 -24.37
CA SER A 231 -5.66 30.99 -24.31
C SER A 231 -4.44 30.96 -23.38
N ARG A 232 -4.37 29.97 -22.48
CA ARG A 232 -3.26 29.80 -21.53
C ARG A 232 -2.22 28.82 -22.01
N SER A 233 -2.65 27.74 -22.67
CA SER A 233 -1.76 26.70 -23.18
C SER A 233 -2.42 25.95 -24.34
N GLU A 234 -1.66 25.58 -25.37
CA GLU A 234 -2.10 24.72 -26.47
C GLU A 234 -2.24 23.25 -26.04
N HIS A 235 -1.65 22.87 -24.91
CA HIS A 235 -1.67 21.51 -24.38
C HIS A 235 -2.91 21.28 -23.50
N MET A 236 -4.00 20.79 -24.12
CA MET A 236 -5.26 20.50 -23.45
C MET A 236 -5.16 19.32 -22.47
N ALA A 237 -5.96 19.35 -21.39
CA ALA A 237 -6.10 18.21 -20.50
C ALA A 237 -6.99 17.12 -21.10
N TYR A 238 -6.53 15.88 -21.09
CA TYR A 238 -7.28 14.69 -21.56
C TYR A 238 -8.16 14.10 -20.45
N HIS A 239 -9.27 14.74 -20.11
CA HIS A 239 -10.18 14.26 -19.07
C HIS A 239 -10.73 12.86 -19.41
N MET A 240 -10.71 11.98 -18.40
CA MET A 240 -11.17 10.60 -18.53
C MET A 240 -12.36 10.33 -17.61
N THR A 241 -13.31 9.56 -18.12
CA THR A 241 -14.49 9.06 -17.41
C THR A 241 -14.45 7.54 -17.47
N LEU A 242 -14.30 6.89 -16.31
CA LEU A 242 -14.19 5.42 -16.19
C LEU A 242 -15.10 4.90 -15.08
N SER A 243 -15.43 3.61 -15.12
CA SER A 243 -16.09 2.92 -14.01
C SER A 243 -15.08 2.34 -13.02
N THR A 244 -15.51 2.07 -11.79
CA THR A 244 -14.68 1.46 -10.75
C THR A 244 -14.19 0.07 -11.17
N ARG A 245 -15.01 -0.71 -11.88
CA ARG A 245 -14.61 -2.05 -12.36
C ARG A 245 -13.53 -1.99 -13.45
N ASP A 246 -13.50 -0.94 -14.26
CA ASP A 246 -12.51 -0.77 -15.33
C ASP A 246 -11.20 -0.21 -14.76
N MET A 247 -11.30 0.67 -13.77
CA MET A 247 -10.17 1.08 -12.94
C MET A 247 -9.51 -0.14 -12.24
N ALA A 248 -10.31 -1.08 -11.71
CA ALA A 248 -9.80 -2.30 -11.09
C ALA A 248 -9.07 -3.23 -12.08
N ARG A 249 -9.56 -3.35 -13.32
CA ARG A 249 -8.88 -4.11 -14.39
C ARG A 249 -7.53 -3.50 -14.72
N PHE A 250 -7.47 -2.18 -14.87
CA PHE A 250 -6.21 -1.47 -15.09
C PHE A 250 -5.23 -1.66 -13.92
N GLY A 251 -5.71 -1.56 -12.68
CA GLY A 251 -4.88 -1.84 -11.51
C GLY A 251 -4.34 -3.28 -11.49
N LEU A 252 -5.14 -4.27 -11.87
CA LEU A 252 -4.70 -5.66 -11.96
C LEU A 252 -3.68 -5.87 -13.10
N LEU A 253 -3.89 -5.23 -14.26
CA LEU A 253 -2.91 -5.22 -15.35
C LEU A 253 -1.54 -4.73 -14.86
N MET A 254 -1.51 -3.62 -14.12
CA MET A 254 -0.28 -3.07 -13.56
C MET A 254 0.33 -4.00 -12.49
N LEU A 255 -0.50 -4.58 -11.61
CA LEU A 255 -0.06 -5.57 -10.61
C LEU A 255 0.60 -6.81 -11.26
N ARG A 256 0.11 -7.21 -12.44
CA ARG A 256 0.61 -8.37 -13.21
C ARG A 256 1.76 -8.00 -14.16
N GLY A 257 2.42 -6.87 -13.94
CA GLY A 257 3.55 -6.44 -14.75
C GLY A 257 3.17 -6.18 -16.22
N GLY A 258 1.95 -5.73 -16.46
CA GLY A 258 1.44 -5.42 -17.79
C GLY A 258 0.96 -6.64 -18.59
N ARG A 259 0.88 -7.83 -17.97
CA ARG A 259 0.29 -9.01 -18.58
C ARG A 259 -1.22 -9.09 -18.34
N TRP A 260 -1.92 -9.63 -19.33
CA TRP A 260 -3.34 -9.96 -19.23
C TRP A 260 -3.64 -11.25 -19.98
N ASN A 261 -4.04 -12.30 -19.25
CA ASN A 261 -4.53 -13.56 -19.83
C ASN A 261 -3.63 -14.15 -20.95
N GLY A 262 -2.30 -14.14 -20.74
CA GLY A 262 -1.31 -14.67 -21.68
C GLY A 262 -0.69 -13.61 -22.60
N ASP A 263 -1.28 -12.43 -22.73
CA ASP A 263 -0.77 -11.35 -23.57
C ASP A 263 0.01 -10.32 -22.76
N GLN A 264 1.13 -9.83 -23.30
CA GLN A 264 1.88 -8.70 -22.73
C GLN A 264 1.32 -7.39 -23.31
N VAL A 265 0.35 -6.79 -22.61
CA VAL A 265 -0.35 -5.57 -23.05
C VAL A 265 0.55 -4.34 -22.87
N ILE A 266 1.22 -4.22 -21.71
CA ILE A 266 2.22 -3.18 -21.44
C ILE A 266 3.55 -3.87 -21.16
N PRO A 267 4.69 -3.49 -21.76
CA PRO A 267 5.97 -4.13 -21.47
C PRO A 267 6.31 -4.18 -19.97
N GLU A 268 6.75 -5.34 -19.46
CA GLU A 268 7.03 -5.53 -18.02
C GLU A 268 8.08 -4.53 -17.50
N ASP A 269 9.13 -4.28 -18.28
CA ASP A 269 10.18 -3.32 -17.92
C ASP A 269 9.66 -1.89 -17.87
N TRP A 270 8.66 -1.55 -18.68
CA TRP A 270 8.01 -0.25 -18.60
C TRP A 270 7.14 -0.12 -17.36
N VAL A 271 6.40 -1.16 -16.98
CA VAL A 271 5.63 -1.17 -15.72
C VAL A 271 6.57 -0.96 -14.54
N ARG A 272 7.72 -1.66 -14.50
CA ARG A 272 8.74 -1.51 -13.46
C ARG A 272 9.36 -0.11 -13.45
N LYS A 273 9.68 0.44 -14.63
CA LYS A 273 10.29 1.77 -14.75
C LYS A 273 9.33 2.89 -14.36
N SER A 274 8.10 2.85 -14.87
CA SER A 274 7.10 3.91 -14.64
C SER A 274 6.60 3.97 -13.20
N THR A 275 6.53 2.82 -12.51
CA THR A 275 6.16 2.73 -11.09
C THR A 275 7.38 2.73 -10.15
N GLY A 276 8.59 2.86 -10.71
CA GLY A 276 9.83 3.01 -9.95
C GLY A 276 9.99 4.42 -9.36
N LEU A 277 10.81 4.54 -8.31
CA LEU A 277 11.09 5.81 -7.65
C LEU A 277 11.97 6.71 -8.53
N VAL A 278 11.40 7.80 -9.04
CA VAL A 278 12.11 8.85 -9.80
C VAL A 278 12.43 10.03 -8.87
N THR A 279 11.45 10.45 -8.07
CA THR A 279 11.61 11.50 -7.06
C THR A 279 11.40 10.90 -5.67
N PRO A 280 12.43 10.82 -4.82
CA PRO A 280 12.29 10.38 -3.43
C PRO A 280 11.52 11.41 -2.60
N MET A 281 10.98 10.98 -1.46
CA MET A 281 10.11 11.81 -0.63
C MET A 281 10.76 13.13 -0.20
N ASN A 282 12.05 13.11 0.16
CA ASN A 282 12.79 14.29 0.60
C ASN A 282 12.99 15.34 -0.51
N GLU A 283 12.84 14.95 -1.77
CA GLU A 283 12.91 15.85 -2.94
C GLU A 283 11.54 16.34 -3.42
N MET A 284 10.43 15.82 -2.87
CA MET A 284 9.10 16.25 -3.28
C MET A 284 8.83 17.70 -2.86
N ASN A 285 8.21 18.45 -3.76
CA ASN A 285 7.74 19.81 -3.55
C ASN A 285 6.29 19.97 -4.06
N PRO A 286 5.46 20.80 -3.40
CA PRO A 286 5.77 21.48 -2.13
C PRO A 286 5.91 20.48 -0.95
N PRO A 287 6.55 20.88 0.18
CA PRO A 287 6.87 19.96 1.28
C PRO A 287 5.68 19.22 1.90
N ASN A 288 4.45 19.70 1.70
CA ASN A 288 3.23 19.01 2.12
C ASN A 288 3.02 17.66 1.41
N TYR A 289 3.58 17.45 0.21
CA TYR A 289 3.55 16.12 -0.44
C TYR A 289 4.42 15.08 0.25
N ARG A 290 5.33 15.51 1.15
CA ARG A 290 6.17 14.60 1.94
C ARG A 290 5.39 13.84 3.02
N SER A 291 4.13 14.22 3.25
CA SER A 291 3.20 13.56 4.18
C SER A 291 1.77 13.65 3.65
N LEU A 292 1.31 12.67 2.87
CA LEU A 292 -0.07 12.64 2.35
C LEU A 292 -1.13 12.19 3.38
N ALA A 293 -0.92 12.46 4.66
CA ALA A 293 -1.80 12.06 5.77
C ALA A 293 -2.03 10.52 5.90
N THR A 294 -1.22 9.70 5.22
CA THR A 294 -1.21 8.24 5.37
C THR A 294 -0.06 7.75 6.24
N GLY A 295 0.67 8.62 6.95
CA GLY A 295 1.82 8.22 7.79
C GLY A 295 2.97 7.52 7.04
N ASP A 296 2.91 7.44 5.72
CA ASP A 296 3.84 6.71 4.87
C ASP A 296 4.62 7.67 3.96
N ARG A 297 5.82 7.24 3.56
CA ARG A 297 6.78 8.01 2.77
C ARG A 297 6.43 7.89 1.29
N TRP A 298 5.96 8.98 0.68
CA TRP A 298 5.61 9.01 -0.74
C TRP A 298 6.73 9.61 -1.55
N GLY A 299 7.12 8.92 -2.62
CA GLY A 299 7.84 9.49 -3.73
C GLY A 299 6.98 9.51 -4.99
N TYR A 300 7.61 9.79 -6.12
CA TYR A 300 6.95 9.89 -7.41
C TYR A 300 7.72 9.14 -8.48
N GLY A 301 7.01 8.46 -9.38
CA GLY A 301 7.54 7.80 -10.57
C GLY A 301 7.19 8.57 -11.85
N TYR A 302 6.97 7.85 -12.95
CA TYR A 302 6.40 8.45 -14.15
C TYR A 302 4.88 8.49 -14.07
N MET A 303 4.35 9.61 -13.57
CA MET A 303 2.93 9.83 -13.32
C MET A 303 2.26 8.84 -12.36
N TRP A 304 3.04 8.26 -11.46
CA TRP A 304 2.59 7.37 -10.40
C TRP A 304 3.06 7.89 -9.05
N TRP A 305 2.21 7.85 -8.04
CA TRP A 305 2.62 8.03 -6.65
C TRP A 305 3.18 6.72 -6.16
N VAL A 306 4.40 6.72 -5.64
CA VAL A 306 5.13 5.49 -5.29
C VAL A 306 5.42 5.50 -3.79
N TRP A 307 5.22 4.37 -3.11
CA TRP A 307 5.71 4.24 -1.74
C TRP A 307 7.24 4.15 -1.78
N ASP A 308 7.90 5.10 -1.15
CA ASP A 308 9.35 5.31 -1.22
C ASP A 308 10.11 4.05 -0.74
N ALA A 309 10.75 3.36 -1.68
CA ALA A 309 11.59 2.19 -1.47
C ALA A 309 13.05 2.67 -1.47
N PRO A 310 13.74 2.67 -0.31
CA PRO A 310 14.08 1.46 0.45
C PRO A 310 13.39 1.32 1.83
N ALA A 311 12.53 2.27 2.21
CA ALA A 311 11.99 2.33 3.57
C ALA A 311 10.65 1.60 3.74
N SER A 312 9.91 1.36 2.66
CA SER A 312 8.59 0.74 2.70
C SER A 312 8.69 -0.78 2.84
N LYS A 313 8.25 -1.32 4.00
CA LYS A 313 8.26 -2.75 4.33
C LYS A 313 6.83 -3.29 4.51
N GLY A 314 6.70 -4.62 4.52
CA GLY A 314 5.44 -5.29 4.79
C GLY A 314 4.40 -5.04 3.69
N PRO A 315 3.14 -4.73 4.03
CA PRO A 315 2.03 -4.58 3.07
C PRO A 315 2.29 -3.57 1.94
N PHE A 316 3.12 -2.56 2.18
CA PHE A 316 3.39 -1.48 1.23
C PHE A 316 4.68 -1.67 0.42
N ALA A 317 5.38 -2.81 0.58
CA ALA A 317 6.59 -3.06 -0.20
C ALA A 317 6.26 -3.11 -1.70
N GLY A 318 6.85 -2.18 -2.45
CA GLY A 318 6.61 -2.01 -3.89
C GLY A 318 5.24 -1.40 -4.25
N ALA A 319 4.51 -0.83 -3.29
CA ALA A 319 3.21 -0.25 -3.55
C ALA A 319 3.29 1.04 -4.37
N TYR A 320 2.26 1.30 -5.16
CA TYR A 320 2.10 2.53 -5.95
C TYR A 320 0.61 2.82 -6.20
N SER A 321 0.29 4.07 -6.50
CA SER A 321 -1.09 4.52 -6.68
C SER A 321 -1.24 5.53 -7.81
N ALA A 322 -2.28 5.35 -8.61
CA ALA A 322 -2.88 6.46 -9.35
C ALA A 322 -3.75 7.23 -8.34
N MET A 323 -3.67 8.57 -8.34
CA MET A 323 -4.45 9.41 -7.43
C MET A 323 -5.07 10.59 -8.17
N GLY A 324 -6.34 10.85 -7.89
CA GLY A 324 -7.11 11.97 -8.40
C GLY A 324 -7.86 12.71 -7.29
N ALA A 325 -8.06 14.01 -7.51
CA ALA A 325 -8.83 14.87 -6.62
C ALA A 325 -10.26 14.32 -6.41
N GLY A 326 -10.83 14.59 -5.24
CA GLY A 326 -12.16 14.12 -4.87
C GLY A 326 -12.22 12.68 -4.36
N GLY A 327 -11.14 11.91 -4.48
CA GLY A 327 -11.06 10.54 -3.96
C GLY A 327 -10.99 9.48 -5.04
N GLN A 328 -10.26 9.73 -6.13
CA GLN A 328 -10.10 8.77 -7.22
C GLN A 328 -8.79 8.00 -7.01
N TYR A 329 -8.86 6.71 -6.69
CA TYR A 329 -7.66 5.93 -6.36
C TYR A 329 -7.64 4.57 -7.06
N ILE A 330 -6.45 4.22 -7.57
CA ILE A 330 -6.10 2.86 -7.97
C ILE A 330 -4.78 2.55 -7.26
N THR A 331 -4.88 1.89 -6.11
CA THR A 331 -3.73 1.53 -5.27
C THR A 331 -3.38 0.07 -5.49
N VAL A 332 -2.14 -0.18 -5.92
CA VAL A 332 -1.61 -1.51 -6.16
C VAL A 332 -0.66 -1.87 -5.01
N LEU A 333 -0.86 -3.05 -4.42
CA LEU A 333 -0.11 -3.58 -3.28
C LEU A 333 0.52 -4.93 -3.67
N PRO A 334 1.69 -4.95 -4.35
CA PRO A 334 2.29 -6.18 -4.84
C PRO A 334 2.58 -7.21 -3.75
N ALA A 335 3.03 -6.76 -2.58
CA ALA A 335 3.31 -7.64 -1.43
C ALA A 335 2.08 -8.40 -0.91
N LEU A 336 0.87 -7.96 -1.27
CA LEU A 336 -0.39 -8.59 -0.88
C LEU A 336 -1.14 -9.23 -2.06
N ASP A 337 -0.61 -9.13 -3.29
CA ASP A 337 -1.35 -9.45 -4.51
C ASP A 337 -2.75 -8.78 -4.54
N MET A 338 -2.78 -7.48 -4.20
CA MET A 338 -4.02 -6.73 -3.99
C MET A 338 -4.07 -5.45 -4.82
N VAL A 339 -5.28 -5.14 -5.32
CA VAL A 339 -5.63 -3.84 -5.91
C VAL A 339 -6.81 -3.27 -5.15
N ILE A 340 -6.70 -2.03 -4.69
CA ILE A 340 -7.79 -1.27 -4.07
C ILE A 340 -8.16 -0.14 -5.02
N THR A 341 -9.38 -0.19 -5.53
CA THR A 341 -9.94 0.86 -6.37
C THR A 341 -11.03 1.58 -5.60
N HIS A 342 -10.96 2.90 -5.53
CA HIS A 342 -11.92 3.74 -4.82
C HIS A 342 -12.34 4.90 -5.70
N LYS A 343 -13.62 5.24 -5.60
CA LYS A 343 -14.27 6.29 -6.36
C LYS A 343 -15.22 7.12 -5.50
N THR A 344 -15.25 8.41 -5.78
CA THR A 344 -16.40 9.28 -5.49
C THR A 344 -17.02 9.71 -6.81
N ASP A 345 -18.29 10.13 -6.78
CA ASP A 345 -18.91 10.78 -7.93
C ASP A 345 -19.00 12.30 -7.69
N PRO A 346 -18.01 13.08 -8.14
CA PRO A 346 -18.01 14.53 -7.91
C PRO A 346 -19.15 15.25 -8.65
N ASP A 347 -19.73 14.63 -9.67
CA ASP A 347 -20.77 15.20 -10.51
C ASP A 347 -22.20 14.74 -10.11
N GLY A 348 -22.31 13.77 -9.20
CA GLY A 348 -23.56 13.07 -8.87
C GLY A 348 -24.27 13.51 -7.58
N GLY A 349 -23.81 14.55 -6.89
CA GLY A 349 -24.40 15.00 -5.63
C GLY A 349 -25.61 15.92 -5.79
N GLU A 350 -26.70 15.69 -5.06
CA GLU A 350 -27.84 16.63 -4.90
C GLU A 350 -27.53 17.79 -3.92
N GLY A 351 -26.27 18.16 -3.73
CA GLY A 351 -25.80 19.10 -2.69
C GLY A 351 -25.00 20.29 -3.24
N LEU A 352 -24.73 21.28 -2.38
CA LEU A 352 -23.93 22.46 -2.70
C LEU A 352 -22.41 22.17 -2.77
N ASP A 353 -21.96 21.05 -2.19
CA ASP A 353 -20.56 20.62 -2.18
C ASP A 353 -20.40 19.28 -2.94
N PRO A 354 -19.42 19.16 -3.86
CA PRO A 354 -19.11 17.90 -4.52
C PRO A 354 -18.71 16.81 -3.50
N ALA A 355 -19.15 15.57 -3.71
CA ALA A 355 -18.74 14.42 -2.89
C ALA A 355 -17.21 14.28 -2.86
N GLN A 356 -16.59 14.23 -1.67
CA GLN A 356 -15.14 14.12 -1.54
C GLN A 356 -14.68 13.17 -0.43
N VAL A 357 -13.67 12.36 -0.78
CA VAL A 357 -12.90 11.57 0.19
C VAL A 357 -11.47 12.09 0.22
N SER A 358 -11.05 12.55 1.40
CA SER A 358 -9.68 13.03 1.65
C SER A 358 -8.65 11.88 1.61
N SER A 359 -7.38 12.22 1.40
CA SER A 359 -6.29 11.23 1.43
C SER A 359 -6.16 10.53 2.79
N GLY A 360 -6.48 11.23 3.89
CA GLY A 360 -6.51 10.64 5.23
C GLY A 360 -7.62 9.61 5.41
N GLN A 361 -8.82 9.90 4.89
CA GLN A 361 -9.94 8.95 4.89
C GLN A 361 -9.64 7.72 4.03
N PHE A 362 -9.13 7.93 2.80
CA PHE A 362 -8.71 6.81 1.96
C PHE A 362 -7.58 5.99 2.59
N GLY A 363 -6.61 6.66 3.24
CA GLY A 363 -5.56 6.00 4.01
C GLY A 363 -6.10 5.11 5.14
N ALA A 364 -7.13 5.56 5.84
CA ALA A 364 -7.81 4.76 6.85
C ALA A 364 -8.50 3.52 6.22
N LEU A 365 -9.19 3.68 5.09
CA LEU A 365 -9.78 2.57 4.33
C LEU A 365 -8.72 1.51 3.98
N VAL A 366 -7.59 1.92 3.38
CA VAL A 366 -6.50 1.01 3.00
C VAL A 366 -6.00 0.23 4.22
N ARG A 367 -5.77 0.89 5.36
CA ARG A 367 -5.35 0.21 6.60
C ARG A 367 -6.40 -0.73 7.15
N MET A 368 -7.68 -0.39 7.08
CA MET A 368 -8.76 -1.28 7.51
C MET A 368 -8.83 -2.53 6.65
N LEU A 369 -8.64 -2.41 5.33
CA LEU A 369 -8.58 -3.54 4.39
C LEU A 369 -7.36 -4.43 4.65
N ILE A 370 -6.19 -3.83 4.89
CA ILE A 370 -4.98 -4.60 5.26
C ILE A 370 -5.18 -5.32 6.61
N ALA A 371 -5.72 -4.62 7.61
CA ALA A 371 -6.01 -5.18 8.94
C ALA A 371 -7.11 -6.25 8.91
N ALA A 372 -7.91 -6.32 7.84
CA ALA A 372 -8.87 -7.40 7.63
C ALA A 372 -8.20 -8.75 7.40
N LYS A 373 -6.91 -8.79 7.01
CA LYS A 373 -6.13 -10.03 6.94
C LYS A 373 -6.05 -10.67 8.33
N ILE A 374 -6.27 -11.98 8.38
CA ILE A 374 -6.22 -12.80 9.58
C ILE A 374 -4.76 -13.20 9.80
N VAL A 375 -4.23 -12.92 10.98
CA VAL A 375 -2.86 -13.32 11.34
C VAL A 375 -2.91 -14.78 11.85
N PRO A 376 -1.98 -15.67 11.45
CA PRO A 376 -1.93 -17.02 11.99
C PRO A 376 -1.91 -17.03 13.53
N GLY A 377 -2.78 -17.84 14.15
CA GLY A 377 -2.97 -17.87 15.60
C GLY A 377 -4.00 -16.87 16.15
N GLU A 378 -4.51 -15.96 15.31
CA GLU A 378 -5.61 -15.07 15.69
C GLU A 378 -6.94 -15.81 15.73
N SER A 379 -7.58 -15.89 16.90
CA SER A 379 -8.93 -16.46 17.03
C SER A 379 -9.96 -15.58 16.31
N LEU A 380 -10.63 -16.17 15.31
CA LEU A 380 -11.77 -15.59 14.60
C LEU A 380 -13.09 -15.73 15.36
N ALA A 381 -13.05 -16.30 16.56
CA ALA A 381 -14.24 -16.37 17.40
C ALA A 381 -14.83 -14.97 17.54
N PRO A 382 -16.16 -14.81 17.41
CA PRO A 382 -16.79 -13.51 17.59
C PRO A 382 -16.32 -12.93 18.93
N ARG A 383 -15.68 -11.74 18.90
CA ARG A 383 -15.37 -10.98 20.11
C ARG A 383 -16.61 -10.99 20.98
N VAL A 384 -16.55 -11.74 22.07
CA VAL A 384 -17.57 -11.75 23.09
C VAL A 384 -17.68 -10.30 23.56
N PRO A 385 -18.83 -9.63 23.41
CA PRO A 385 -18.97 -8.27 23.93
C PRO A 385 -18.65 -8.30 25.43
N PRO A 386 -18.04 -7.24 25.98
CA PRO A 386 -17.87 -7.15 27.42
C PRO A 386 -19.21 -7.41 28.10
N SER A 387 -19.20 -8.13 29.23
CA SER A 387 -20.38 -8.17 30.09
C SER A 387 -20.75 -6.75 30.55
N ALA A 388 -21.95 -6.55 31.07
CA ALA A 388 -22.34 -5.25 31.65
C ALA A 388 -21.38 -4.85 32.78
N ALA A 389 -20.94 -5.82 33.59
CA ALA A 389 -19.96 -5.64 34.66
C ALA A 389 -18.57 -5.25 34.11
N GLU A 390 -18.06 -5.94 33.07
CA GLU A 390 -16.80 -5.57 32.41
C GLU A 390 -16.89 -4.16 31.81
N SER A 391 -18.02 -3.82 31.19
CA SER A 391 -18.26 -2.49 30.60
C SER A 391 -18.23 -1.38 31.65
N ALA A 392 -18.86 -1.60 32.80
CA ALA A 392 -18.87 -0.65 33.91
C ALA A 392 -17.46 -0.45 34.50
N ALA A 393 -16.71 -1.55 34.68
CA ALA A 393 -15.33 -1.51 35.15
C ALA A 393 -14.42 -0.74 34.18
N LEU A 394 -14.53 -1.01 32.87
CA LEU A 394 -13.79 -0.29 31.83
C LEU A 394 -14.10 1.22 31.81
N LYS A 395 -15.35 1.59 32.10
CA LYS A 395 -15.75 3.00 32.18
C LYS A 395 -15.03 3.70 33.33
N GLN A 396 -15.08 3.13 34.54
CA GLN A 396 -14.38 3.66 35.72
C GLN A 396 -12.88 3.82 35.48
N LEU A 397 -12.23 2.81 34.86
CA LEU A 397 -10.81 2.86 34.53
C LEU A 397 -10.46 3.98 33.53
N ARG A 398 -11.37 4.34 32.61
CA ARG A 398 -11.15 5.46 31.67
C ARG A 398 -11.40 6.82 32.30
N GLU A 399 -12.30 6.89 33.28
CA GLU A 399 -12.67 8.11 33.98
C GLU A 399 -11.68 8.48 35.10
N GLY A 400 -10.67 7.65 35.35
CA GLY A 400 -9.63 7.91 36.36
C GLY A 400 -9.90 7.27 37.72
N GLU A 401 -10.99 6.53 37.87
CA GLU A 401 -11.36 5.81 39.10
C GLU A 401 -10.63 4.47 39.20
N VAL A 402 -9.30 4.50 39.19
CA VAL A 402 -8.44 3.31 38.99
C VAL A 402 -8.71 2.20 40.01
N ALA A 403 -8.73 2.52 41.31
CA ALA A 403 -8.95 1.53 42.36
C ALA A 403 -10.36 0.89 42.28
N GLY A 404 -11.39 1.70 42.01
CA GLY A 404 -12.77 1.22 41.84
C GLY A 404 -12.90 0.34 40.60
N GLY A 405 -12.34 0.81 39.48
CA GLY A 405 -12.35 0.10 38.22
C GLY A 405 -11.61 -1.23 38.25
N ILE A 406 -10.46 -1.31 38.95
CA ILE A 406 -9.74 -2.57 39.15
C ILE A 406 -10.60 -3.56 39.94
N LYS A 407 -11.17 -3.13 41.07
CA LYS A 407 -12.04 -3.97 41.89
C LYS A 407 -13.23 -4.49 41.10
N ALA A 408 -13.87 -3.62 40.32
CA ALA A 408 -15.00 -3.98 39.47
C ALA A 408 -14.59 -4.95 38.35
N MET A 409 -13.40 -4.78 37.76
CA MET A 409 -12.89 -5.67 36.71
C MET A 409 -12.60 -7.08 37.23
N LEU A 410 -11.98 -7.19 38.41
CA LEU A 410 -11.70 -8.48 39.04
C LEU A 410 -13.00 -9.19 39.44
N ALA A 411 -13.99 -8.45 39.95
CA ALA A 411 -15.34 -8.99 40.21
C ALA A 411 -16.03 -9.47 38.92
N ALA A 412 -15.96 -8.67 37.85
CA ALA A 412 -16.52 -9.05 36.55
C ALA A 412 -15.87 -10.33 36.00
N HIS A 413 -14.55 -10.49 36.15
CA HIS A 413 -13.83 -11.69 35.73
C HIS A 413 -14.21 -12.93 36.56
N ALA A 414 -14.44 -12.76 37.87
CA ALA A 414 -14.89 -13.84 38.74
C ALA A 414 -16.31 -14.32 38.40
N GLU A 415 -17.19 -13.41 38.00
CA GLU A 415 -18.55 -13.73 37.54
C GLU A 415 -18.55 -14.37 36.14
N SER A 416 -17.74 -13.85 35.23
CA SER A 416 -17.61 -14.32 33.86
C SER A 416 -16.18 -14.12 33.38
N PRO A 417 -15.40 -15.21 33.20
CA PRO A 417 -13.99 -15.11 32.83
C PRO A 417 -13.77 -14.25 31.59
N ILE A 418 -13.01 -13.18 31.77
CA ILE A 418 -12.65 -12.27 30.69
C ILE A 418 -11.79 -13.04 29.68
N PRO A 419 -12.15 -13.06 28.38
CA PRO A 419 -11.41 -13.82 27.38
C PRO A 419 -9.94 -13.37 27.27
N PRO A 420 -8.98 -14.29 27.04
CA PRO A 420 -7.56 -13.95 26.82
C PRO A 420 -7.32 -12.86 25.77
N ALA A 421 -8.16 -12.81 24.73
CA ALA A 421 -8.10 -11.77 23.69
C ALA A 421 -8.31 -10.32 24.23
N ARG A 422 -8.74 -10.14 25.48
CA ARG A 422 -8.89 -8.83 26.13
C ARG A 422 -7.59 -8.30 26.73
N GLU A 423 -6.62 -9.18 27.01
CA GLU A 423 -5.37 -8.84 27.72
C GLU A 423 -4.69 -7.62 27.11
N GLY A 424 -4.41 -7.62 25.80
CA GLY A 424 -3.65 -6.56 25.15
C GLY A 424 -4.29 -5.17 25.27
N ARG A 425 -5.63 -5.08 25.33
CA ARG A 425 -6.34 -3.81 25.52
C ARG A 425 -6.21 -3.29 26.95
N LEU A 426 -6.29 -4.19 27.94
CA LEU A 426 -6.10 -3.84 29.34
C LEU A 426 -4.64 -3.47 29.62
N ASN A 427 -3.70 -4.18 28.99
CA ASN A 427 -2.27 -3.91 29.07
C ASN A 427 -1.91 -2.54 28.46
N MET A 428 -2.48 -2.20 27.30
CA MET A 428 -2.31 -0.88 26.68
C MET A 428 -2.78 0.26 27.59
N MET A 429 -3.83 0.03 28.38
CA MET A 429 -4.32 1.02 29.33
C MET A 429 -3.29 1.32 30.42
N GLY A 430 -2.53 0.32 30.90
CA GLY A 430 -1.40 0.54 31.82
C GLY A 430 -0.37 1.49 31.21
N TYR A 431 0.02 1.28 29.95
CA TYR A 431 0.94 2.17 29.24
C TYR A 431 0.38 3.60 29.04
N GLN A 432 -0.93 3.75 28.84
CA GLN A 432 -1.57 5.07 28.77
C GLN A 432 -1.43 5.83 30.10
N TYR A 433 -1.59 5.15 31.23
CA TYR A 433 -1.38 5.76 32.55
C TYR A 433 0.11 6.07 32.81
N SER A 434 1.04 5.22 32.36
CA SER A 434 2.48 5.52 32.39
C SER A 434 2.81 6.79 31.60
N ALA A 435 2.26 6.94 30.39
CA ALA A 435 2.47 8.11 29.54
C ALA A 435 1.86 9.40 30.14
N GLN A 436 0.77 9.27 30.91
CA GLN A 436 0.17 10.39 31.66
C GLN A 436 0.96 10.77 32.92
N LYS A 437 2.14 10.19 33.15
CA LYS A 437 2.97 10.38 34.35
C LYS A 437 2.24 9.98 35.64
N LYS A 438 1.41 8.93 35.57
CA LYS A 438 0.73 8.31 36.71
C LYS A 438 1.30 6.91 36.98
N PRO A 439 2.55 6.80 37.47
CA PRO A 439 3.27 5.53 37.55
C PRO A 439 2.61 4.52 38.51
N GLN A 440 2.02 4.98 39.62
CA GLN A 440 1.37 4.09 40.58
C GLN A 440 0.06 3.50 40.04
N ASP A 441 -0.72 4.31 39.33
CA ASP A 441 -1.94 3.83 38.66
C ASP A 441 -1.61 2.84 37.54
N ALA A 442 -0.54 3.11 36.78
CA ALA A 442 -0.06 2.20 35.75
C ALA A 442 0.36 0.85 36.33
N ILE A 443 1.15 0.85 37.43
CA ILE A 443 1.53 -0.38 38.14
C ILE A 443 0.29 -1.13 38.61
N ALA A 444 -0.68 -0.46 39.24
CA ALA A 444 -1.91 -1.10 39.71
C ALA A 444 -2.71 -1.75 38.57
N ILE A 445 -2.78 -1.09 37.41
CA ILE A 445 -3.43 -1.65 36.21
C ILE A 445 -2.65 -2.87 35.70
N PHE A 446 -1.32 -2.81 35.61
CA PHE A 446 -0.52 -3.97 35.19
C PHE A 446 -0.63 -5.14 36.18
N GLU A 447 -0.66 -4.88 37.49
CA GLU A 447 -0.91 -5.91 38.50
C GLU A 447 -2.29 -6.56 38.31
N MET A 448 -3.34 -5.77 38.04
CA MET A 448 -4.64 -6.31 37.68
C MET A 448 -4.55 -7.20 36.42
N VAL A 449 -3.84 -6.77 35.37
CA VAL A 449 -3.67 -7.57 34.15
C VAL A 449 -2.98 -8.90 34.44
N THR A 450 -1.95 -8.92 35.29
CA THR A 450 -1.29 -10.18 35.71
C THR A 450 -2.21 -11.09 36.54
N GLN A 451 -3.17 -10.53 37.28
CA GLN A 451 -4.18 -11.34 38.01
C GLN A 451 -5.23 -11.94 37.06
N LEU A 452 -5.65 -11.17 36.04
CA LEU A 452 -6.60 -11.63 35.03
C LEU A 452 -5.99 -12.66 34.07
N PHE A 453 -4.70 -12.52 33.78
CA PHE A 453 -3.96 -13.35 32.80
C PHE A 453 -2.63 -13.86 33.38
N PRO A 454 -2.67 -14.71 34.42
CA PRO A 454 -1.49 -15.11 35.18
C PRO A 454 -0.46 -15.92 34.38
N THR A 455 -0.87 -16.46 33.23
CA THR A 455 -0.01 -17.23 32.30
C THR A 455 0.55 -16.39 31.15
N SER A 456 0.22 -15.09 31.06
CA SER A 456 0.74 -14.23 29.99
C SER A 456 2.13 -13.69 30.30
N ALA A 457 3.12 -14.14 29.54
CA ALA A 457 4.48 -13.60 29.61
C ALA A 457 4.50 -12.08 29.35
N ASN A 458 3.70 -11.60 28.38
CA ASN A 458 3.60 -10.19 28.03
C ASN A 458 3.04 -9.32 29.17
N ALA A 459 2.03 -9.81 29.91
CA ALA A 459 1.50 -9.09 31.08
C ALA A 459 2.55 -8.92 32.19
N TRP A 460 3.34 -9.97 32.45
CA TRP A 460 4.41 -9.94 33.44
C TRP A 460 5.58 -9.05 33.00
N ASP A 461 5.93 -9.05 31.71
CA ASP A 461 6.94 -8.16 31.13
C ASP A 461 6.58 -6.68 31.35
N SER A 462 5.35 -6.29 30.97
CA SER A 462 4.87 -4.91 31.14
C SER A 462 4.81 -4.45 32.60
N LEU A 463 4.45 -5.35 33.53
CA LEU A 463 4.53 -5.04 34.96
C LEU A 463 5.97 -4.83 35.42
N GLY A 464 6.90 -5.65 34.92
CA GLY A 464 8.34 -5.51 35.20
C GLY A 464 8.89 -4.17 34.74
N GLU A 465 8.54 -3.73 33.53
CA GLU A 465 8.92 -2.41 33.00
C GLU A 465 8.41 -1.28 33.90
N ALA A 466 7.13 -1.33 34.29
CA ALA A 466 6.52 -0.29 35.12
C ALA A 466 7.16 -0.22 36.52
N LYS A 467 7.42 -1.36 37.15
CA LYS A 467 8.10 -1.42 38.46
C LYS A 467 9.54 -0.92 38.38
N LEU A 468 10.26 -1.26 37.31
CA LEU A 468 11.62 -0.78 37.07
C LEU A 468 11.64 0.75 36.91
N ALA A 469 10.73 1.31 36.11
CA ALA A 469 10.59 2.75 35.92
C ALA A 469 10.24 3.50 37.22
N ALA A 470 9.54 2.83 38.15
CA ALA A 470 9.23 3.37 39.48
C ALA A 470 10.35 3.14 40.52
N GLY A 471 11.46 2.50 40.14
CA GLY A 471 12.60 2.23 41.02
C GLY A 471 12.48 0.96 41.87
N ASP A 472 11.40 0.18 41.72
CA ASP A 472 11.25 -1.12 42.38
C ASP A 472 11.99 -2.22 41.60
N LYS A 473 13.31 -2.23 41.76
CA LYS A 473 14.20 -3.21 41.09
C LYS A 473 13.91 -4.65 41.49
N ALA A 474 13.58 -4.89 42.78
CA ALA A 474 13.30 -6.23 43.28
C ALA A 474 12.00 -6.79 42.70
N GLY A 475 10.94 -5.96 42.67
CA GLY A 475 9.68 -6.32 42.03
C GLY A 475 9.80 -6.50 40.52
N ALA A 476 10.56 -5.63 39.85
CA ALA A 476 10.84 -5.75 38.42
C ALA A 476 11.55 -7.08 38.10
N LYS A 477 12.58 -7.43 38.87
CA LYS A 477 13.31 -8.70 38.70
C LYS A 477 12.41 -9.92 38.80
N ALA A 478 11.51 -9.94 39.80
CA ALA A 478 10.55 -11.04 39.96
C ALA A 478 9.59 -11.15 38.75
N CYS A 479 9.14 -10.00 38.22
CA CYS A 479 8.26 -9.96 37.04
C CYS A 479 8.96 -10.48 35.78
N TYR A 480 10.20 -10.05 35.51
CA TYR A 480 10.97 -10.53 34.34
C TYR A 480 11.33 -12.03 34.45
N GLN A 481 11.65 -12.53 35.64
CA GLN A 481 11.83 -13.97 35.86
C GLN A 481 10.56 -14.76 35.51
N ARG A 482 9.40 -14.25 35.91
CA ARG A 482 8.11 -14.87 35.61
C ARG A 482 7.75 -14.80 34.12
N SER A 483 7.98 -13.65 33.49
CA SER A 483 7.83 -13.46 32.04
C SER A 483 8.69 -14.46 31.25
N LEU A 484 9.97 -14.59 31.61
CA LEU A 484 10.90 -15.51 30.97
C LEU A 484 10.47 -16.97 31.11
N GLU A 485 10.08 -17.40 32.32
CA GLU A 485 9.59 -18.76 32.57
C GLU A 485 8.37 -19.09 31.70
N LEU A 486 7.41 -18.16 31.61
CA LEU A 486 6.18 -18.33 30.82
C LEU A 486 6.47 -18.33 29.31
N ALA A 487 7.37 -17.47 28.84
CA ALA A 487 7.76 -17.41 27.44
C ALA A 487 8.50 -18.69 27.00
N GLU A 488 9.34 -19.26 27.85
CA GLU A 488 10.08 -20.50 27.56
C GLU A 488 9.18 -21.73 27.50
N ARG A 489 8.11 -21.76 28.29
CA ARG A 489 7.17 -22.89 28.34
C ARG A 489 5.99 -22.76 27.38
N SER A 490 5.75 -21.58 26.82
CA SER A 490 4.60 -21.36 25.95
C SER A 490 4.73 -22.09 24.62
N THR A 491 3.75 -22.93 24.30
CA THR A 491 3.56 -23.51 22.96
C THR A 491 2.61 -22.67 22.09
N GLU A 492 1.93 -21.69 22.69
CA GLU A 492 0.87 -20.89 22.05
C GLU A 492 1.38 -19.56 21.48
N LEU A 493 2.48 -19.02 22.02
CA LEU A 493 3.10 -17.80 21.48
C LEU A 493 3.71 -18.07 20.10
N ILE A 494 3.49 -17.16 19.15
CA ILE A 494 4.19 -17.19 17.87
C ILE A 494 5.71 -17.04 18.07
N PRO A 495 6.56 -17.67 17.24
CA PRO A 495 8.00 -17.74 17.46
C PRO A 495 8.68 -16.38 17.66
N GLU A 496 8.27 -15.36 16.93
CA GLU A 496 8.83 -14.02 16.97
C GLU A 496 8.52 -13.32 18.30
N THR A 497 7.25 -13.35 18.74
CA THR A 497 6.84 -12.79 20.04
C THR A 497 7.48 -13.54 21.20
N ARG A 498 7.61 -14.87 21.09
CA ARG A 498 8.30 -15.69 22.09
C ARG A 498 9.78 -15.29 22.21
N THR A 499 10.44 -15.08 21.08
CA THR A 499 11.85 -14.64 21.04
C THR A 499 12.00 -13.25 21.64
N MET A 500 11.17 -12.29 21.21
CA MET A 500 11.17 -10.93 21.73
C MET A 500 11.01 -10.87 23.26
N LEU A 501 10.02 -11.58 23.82
CA LEU A 501 9.77 -11.58 25.26
C LEU A 501 10.91 -12.24 26.05
N ARG A 502 11.53 -13.29 25.52
CA ARG A 502 12.72 -13.91 26.14
C ARG A 502 13.91 -12.97 26.15
N ASP A 503 14.18 -12.31 25.03
CA ASP A 503 15.32 -11.41 24.88
C ASP A 503 15.15 -10.16 25.74
N ASN A 504 13.94 -9.58 25.78
CA ASN A 504 13.61 -8.46 26.66
C ASN A 504 13.82 -8.82 28.13
N ALA A 505 13.22 -9.93 28.59
CA ALA A 505 13.33 -10.36 29.97
C ALA A 505 14.78 -10.70 30.37
N ARG A 506 15.55 -11.36 29.50
CA ARG A 506 16.97 -11.66 29.75
C ARG A 506 17.81 -10.40 29.90
N LYS A 507 17.66 -9.48 28.94
CA LYS A 507 18.39 -8.21 28.97
C LYS A 507 18.04 -7.42 30.24
N ALA A 508 16.76 -7.31 30.58
CA ALA A 508 16.34 -6.61 31.79
C ALA A 508 16.88 -7.27 33.07
N LEU A 509 17.02 -8.60 33.11
CA LEU A 509 17.62 -9.32 34.24
C LEU A 509 19.14 -9.17 34.32
N GLU A 510 19.82 -8.93 33.20
CA GLU A 510 21.26 -8.61 33.16
C GLU A 510 21.53 -7.19 33.64
N ASP A 511 20.64 -6.24 33.32
CA ASP A 511 20.74 -4.83 33.68
C ASP A 511 20.33 -4.54 35.16
N LEU A 512 19.72 -5.51 35.85
CA LEU A 512 19.15 -5.42 37.22
C LEU A 512 19.99 -6.11 38.30
#